data_AF-A0A552I1D6-F1
#
_entry.id   AF-A0A552I1D6-F1
#
_cell.length_a   1.000
_cell.length_b   1.000
_cell.length_c   1.000
_cell.angle_alpha   90.00
_cell.angle_beta   90.00
_cell.angle_gamma   90.00
#
_symmetry.space_group_name_H-M   'P 1'
#
loop_
_entity.id
_entity.type
_entity.pdbx_description
1 polymer ?
#
loop_
_entity_poly.entity_id
_entity_poly.type
_entity_poly.pdbx_seq_one_letter_code
_entity_poly.pdbx_strand_id
1 'polypeptide(L)'
;MKSRLIVCCDGTWQDLGQGYPTNVVKMVQAITPLDDSKGNPIRQIIYYDEGIGTKQTNAKVTDTLIKIAGGALGIGMDHKIEDAYRFLCLNYQPEDEIYLFGFSRGAYTVRCLAGLIYNCGLLYREFIRQIPKAYEIYREKQDPNNAPNGKNAIDFRNQYGRRVPIKALCCWDTVASLGIPDIVHSLHLDEKLNERYRFYDSTINPTIEKAFHAVAIDEISKVFDVTLMRPHSTHIRQQKEQVVQVWFPGGHGCVGGGSQKESGLSDGALLWMMEQVEALGLALDKSYIQHEVHPNCSASFDNTSKWPFNVAGTAPRQFEGDVSNLHESVKNRWTDLNINPPYEPRVIARRFV
;
A
#
# COMPACT_ATOMS: atom_id res chain seq x y z
N MET A 1 -21.16 -15.95 -12.08
CA MET A 1 -20.73 -14.88 -13.02
C MET A 1 -19.50 -14.26 -12.39
N LYS A 2 -18.39 -14.22 -13.12
CA LYS A 2 -17.13 -13.67 -12.60
C LYS A 2 -17.32 -12.21 -12.17
N SER A 3 -16.74 -11.86 -11.03
CA SER A 3 -16.68 -10.50 -10.48
C SER A 3 -15.23 -10.11 -10.19
N ARG A 4 -15.00 -8.82 -10.02
CA ARG A 4 -13.75 -8.27 -9.48
C ARG A 4 -14.03 -7.77 -8.07
N LEU A 5 -13.30 -8.31 -7.10
CA LEU A 5 -13.32 -7.85 -5.72
C LEU A 5 -12.12 -6.93 -5.51
N ILE A 6 -12.39 -5.68 -5.15
CA ILE A 6 -11.37 -4.66 -4.98
C ILE A 6 -11.31 -4.24 -3.51
N VAL A 7 -10.13 -4.33 -2.90
CA VAL A 7 -9.86 -3.83 -1.56
C VAL A 7 -8.96 -2.62 -1.67
N CYS A 8 -9.43 -1.47 -1.17
CA CYS A 8 -8.71 -0.22 -1.16
C CYS A 8 -8.49 0.24 0.29
N CYS A 9 -7.24 0.32 0.74
CA CYS A 9 -6.91 0.77 2.10
C CYS A 9 -6.08 2.05 2.04
N ASP A 10 -6.55 3.13 2.68
CA ASP A 10 -5.83 4.40 2.71
C ASP A 10 -4.79 4.47 3.84
N GLY A 11 -3.85 5.41 3.73
CA GLY A 11 -2.84 5.70 4.75
C GLY A 11 -3.46 6.31 6.01
N THR A 12 -2.89 6.05 7.18
CA THR A 12 -3.41 6.68 8.42
C THR A 12 -3.13 8.17 8.45
N TRP A 13 -4.03 8.93 9.10
CA TRP A 13 -4.16 10.39 8.97
C TRP A 13 -4.74 10.89 7.64
N GLN A 14 -5.39 10.03 6.87
CA GLN A 14 -6.18 10.41 5.70
C GLN A 14 -7.63 10.04 5.96
N ASP A 15 -8.53 10.99 5.76
CA ASP A 15 -9.97 10.82 5.91
C ASP A 15 -10.71 11.52 4.77
N LEU A 16 -11.93 11.05 4.47
CA LEU A 16 -12.76 11.60 3.39
C LEU A 16 -13.18 13.06 3.63
N GLY A 17 -12.99 13.59 4.85
CA GLY A 17 -13.26 14.99 5.21
C GLY A 17 -12.08 15.93 4.98
N GLN A 18 -10.92 15.44 4.51
CA GLN A 18 -9.79 16.30 4.16
C GLN A 18 -10.06 17.10 2.89
N GLY A 19 -9.42 18.27 2.80
CA GLY A 19 -9.64 19.20 1.69
C GLY A 19 -9.17 18.71 0.31
N TYR A 20 -8.39 17.62 0.23
CA TYR A 20 -7.94 17.05 -1.03
C TYR A 20 -7.71 15.52 -0.93
N PRO A 21 -8.16 14.71 -1.91
CA PRO A 21 -8.14 13.25 -1.79
C PRO A 21 -6.75 12.62 -2.04
N THR A 22 -6.56 11.42 -1.49
CA THR A 22 -5.45 10.54 -1.83
C THR A 22 -5.65 9.87 -3.19
N ASN A 23 -4.59 9.28 -3.72
CA ASN A 23 -4.66 8.46 -4.92
C ASN A 23 -5.50 7.18 -4.71
N VAL A 24 -5.63 6.69 -3.47
CA VAL A 24 -6.55 5.59 -3.16
C VAL A 24 -8.00 6.04 -3.35
N VAL A 25 -8.37 7.21 -2.83
CA VAL A 25 -9.71 7.79 -3.02
C VAL A 25 -9.99 8.08 -4.49
N LYS A 26 -9.04 8.70 -5.20
CA LYS A 26 -9.19 8.95 -6.65
C LYS A 26 -9.34 7.65 -7.45
N MET A 27 -8.62 6.58 -7.08
CA MET A 27 -8.78 5.26 -7.69
C MET A 27 -10.17 4.68 -7.40
N VAL A 28 -10.66 4.75 -6.17
CA VAL A 28 -12.02 4.30 -5.80
C VAL A 28 -13.09 5.05 -6.58
N GLN A 29 -12.94 6.38 -6.76
CA GLN A 29 -13.84 7.19 -7.57
C GLN A 29 -13.85 6.74 -9.04
N ALA A 30 -12.69 6.38 -9.57
CA ALA A 30 -12.56 6.00 -10.97
C ALA A 30 -13.04 4.58 -11.28
N ILE A 31 -12.99 3.62 -10.34
CA ILE A 31 -13.42 2.24 -10.61
C ILE A 31 -14.93 2.21 -10.87
N THR A 32 -15.34 1.79 -12.06
CA THR A 32 -16.76 1.72 -12.41
C THR A 32 -17.44 0.55 -11.68
N PRO A 33 -18.70 0.65 -11.22
CA PRO A 33 -19.38 -0.48 -10.58
C PRO A 33 -19.60 -1.71 -11.49
N LEU A 34 -19.58 -1.48 -12.81
CA LEU A 34 -19.80 -2.48 -13.85
C LEU A 34 -18.82 -2.23 -15.02
N ASP A 35 -18.18 -3.29 -15.49
CA ASP A 35 -17.44 -3.31 -16.75
C ASP A 35 -18.29 -4.01 -17.81
N ASP A 36 -18.86 -3.25 -18.75
CA ASP A 36 -19.67 -3.74 -19.86
C ASP A 36 -18.95 -3.67 -21.22
N SER A 37 -17.66 -3.28 -21.22
CA SER A 37 -16.88 -2.98 -22.43
C SER A 37 -16.75 -4.13 -23.43
N LYS A 38 -16.88 -5.38 -22.95
CA LYS A 38 -16.72 -6.61 -23.75
C LYS A 38 -18.03 -7.37 -23.98
N GLY A 39 -19.19 -6.75 -23.71
CA GLY A 39 -20.52 -7.36 -23.89
C GLY A 39 -20.87 -8.46 -22.88
N ASN A 40 -19.95 -8.80 -21.97
CA ASN A 40 -20.18 -9.68 -20.82
C ASN A 40 -19.97 -8.87 -19.54
N PRO A 41 -21.03 -8.33 -18.93
CA PRO A 41 -20.88 -7.42 -17.80
C PRO A 41 -20.20 -8.09 -16.60
N ILE A 42 -19.12 -7.47 -16.10
CA ILE A 42 -18.38 -7.92 -14.91
C ILE A 42 -18.60 -6.90 -13.79
N ARG A 43 -19.13 -7.35 -12.65
CA ARG A 43 -19.29 -6.47 -11.47
C ARG A 43 -17.93 -6.18 -10.85
N GLN A 44 -17.71 -4.93 -10.44
CA GLN A 44 -16.51 -4.51 -9.70
C GLN A 44 -16.96 -4.03 -8.32
N ILE A 45 -16.70 -4.84 -7.29
CA ILE A 45 -17.21 -4.65 -5.94
C ILE A 45 -16.08 -4.13 -5.06
N ILE A 46 -16.23 -2.92 -4.54
CA ILE A 46 -15.21 -2.23 -3.76
C ILE A 46 -15.48 -2.39 -2.25
N TYR A 47 -14.44 -2.73 -1.52
CA TYR A 47 -14.30 -2.47 -0.09
C TYR A 47 -13.28 -1.36 0.09
N TYR A 48 -13.68 -0.29 0.78
CA TYR A 48 -12.81 0.84 1.09
C TYR A 48 -12.65 0.97 2.61
N ASP A 49 -11.40 1.03 3.05
CA ASP A 49 -11.01 1.31 4.44
C ASP A 49 -10.31 2.66 4.51
N GLU A 50 -10.94 3.60 5.21
CA GLU A 50 -10.38 4.91 5.57
C GLU A 50 -9.23 4.74 6.57
N GLY A 51 -8.22 5.62 6.53
CA GLY A 51 -7.04 5.55 7.40
C GLY A 51 -7.37 5.47 8.91
N ILE A 52 -6.48 4.90 9.73
CA ILE A 52 -6.66 4.90 11.21
C ILE A 52 -6.71 6.36 11.70
N GLY A 53 -7.84 6.75 12.31
CA GLY A 53 -8.05 8.09 12.90
C GLY A 53 -9.51 8.56 13.02
N THR A 54 -10.47 7.82 12.46
CA THR A 54 -11.77 8.40 12.04
C THR A 54 -12.99 8.13 12.92
N LYS A 55 -12.87 7.54 14.11
CA LYS A 55 -14.04 7.37 14.99
C LYS A 55 -13.80 7.85 16.42
N GLN A 56 -13.87 9.17 16.61
CA GLN A 56 -14.49 9.78 17.79
C GLN A 56 -14.80 11.26 17.52
N THR A 57 -16.07 11.55 17.30
CA THR A 57 -16.67 12.88 17.52
C THR A 57 -16.12 13.48 18.83
N ASN A 58 -15.50 14.66 18.72
CA ASN A 58 -15.02 15.54 19.82
C ASN A 58 -13.68 15.24 20.51
N ALA A 59 -12.82 14.34 20.02
CA ALA A 59 -11.45 14.24 20.55
C ALA A 59 -10.55 15.31 19.91
N LYS A 60 -9.95 16.19 20.73
CA LYS A 60 -8.96 17.20 20.28
C LYS A 60 -7.85 16.50 19.50
N VAL A 61 -7.43 17.06 18.37
CA VAL A 61 -6.38 16.55 17.47
C VAL A 61 -5.10 16.08 18.19
N THR A 62 -4.77 16.69 19.33
CA THR A 62 -3.67 16.31 20.22
C THR A 62 -3.82 14.92 20.84
N ASP A 63 -5.04 14.48 21.15
CA ASP A 63 -5.33 13.21 21.82
C ASP A 63 -5.17 12.01 20.87
N THR A 64 -5.50 12.22 19.59
CA THR A 64 -5.28 11.24 18.50
C THR A 64 -3.79 11.04 18.23
N LEU A 65 -2.99 12.11 18.24
CA LEU A 65 -1.53 12.05 18.06
C LEU A 65 -0.86 11.26 19.20
N ILE A 66 -1.33 11.43 20.43
CA ILE A 66 -0.81 10.74 21.63
C ILE A 66 -1.21 9.26 21.66
N LYS A 67 -2.47 8.92 21.34
CA LYS A 67 -2.92 7.51 21.24
C LYS A 67 -2.19 6.74 20.13
N ILE A 68 -1.81 7.43 19.06
CA ILE A 68 -1.04 6.90 17.95
C ILE A 68 0.44 6.70 18.31
N ALA A 69 1.01 7.57 19.16
CA ALA A 69 2.35 7.38 19.73
C ALA A 69 2.41 6.30 20.82
N GLY A 70 1.28 5.83 21.36
CA GLY A 70 1.19 4.94 22.53
C GLY A 70 0.79 3.48 22.28
N GLY A 71 0.88 2.96 21.06
CA GLY A 71 0.75 1.50 20.79
C GLY A 71 -0.65 0.99 20.43
N ALA A 72 -1.69 1.83 20.51
CA ALA A 72 -3.05 1.46 20.07
C ALA A 72 -3.19 1.27 18.54
N LEU A 73 -2.19 1.70 17.76
CA LEU A 73 -2.11 1.54 16.31
C LEU A 73 -2.06 0.08 15.84
N GLY A 74 -1.29 -0.78 16.53
CA GLY A 74 -1.11 -2.18 16.12
C GLY A 74 -2.45 -2.93 16.16
N ILE A 75 -3.18 -2.77 17.26
CA ILE A 75 -4.51 -3.36 17.46
C ILE A 75 -5.50 -2.87 16.39
N GLY A 76 -5.45 -1.59 16.01
CA GLY A 76 -6.30 -1.05 14.95
C GLY A 76 -5.98 -1.59 13.55
N MET A 77 -4.72 -1.92 13.26
CA MET A 77 -4.30 -2.49 11.97
C MET A 77 -4.73 -3.95 11.82
N ASP A 78 -4.74 -4.72 12.91
CA ASP A 78 -5.21 -6.11 12.91
C ASP A 78 -6.65 -6.21 12.43
N HIS A 79 -7.54 -5.42 13.02
CA HIS A 79 -8.96 -5.41 12.65
C HIS A 79 -9.19 -5.04 11.19
N LYS A 80 -8.41 -4.11 10.63
CA LYS A 80 -8.52 -3.71 9.22
C LYS A 80 -8.17 -4.84 8.26
N ILE A 81 -7.11 -5.59 8.57
CA ILE A 81 -6.72 -6.76 7.77
C ILE A 81 -7.81 -7.83 7.87
N GLU A 82 -8.31 -8.11 9.08
CA GLU A 82 -9.39 -9.09 9.28
C GLU A 82 -10.70 -8.68 8.60
N ASP A 83 -11.05 -7.39 8.61
CA ASP A 83 -12.28 -6.87 7.99
C ASP A 83 -12.22 -6.97 6.47
N ALA A 84 -11.10 -6.57 5.86
CA ALA A 84 -10.88 -6.75 4.42
C ALA A 84 -10.83 -8.23 4.04
N TYR A 85 -10.20 -9.08 4.85
CA TYR A 85 -10.19 -10.53 4.66
C TYR A 85 -11.60 -11.12 4.76
N ARG A 86 -12.42 -10.66 5.71
CA ARG A 86 -13.81 -11.05 5.86
C ARG A 86 -14.64 -10.65 4.65
N PHE A 87 -14.45 -9.43 4.12
CA PHE A 87 -15.08 -9.00 2.88
C PHE A 87 -14.80 -9.97 1.73
N LEU A 88 -13.53 -10.37 1.54
CA LEU A 88 -13.16 -11.33 0.50
C LEU A 88 -13.78 -12.72 0.76
N CYS A 89 -13.72 -13.25 1.98
CA CYS A 89 -14.29 -14.56 2.32
C CYS A 89 -15.80 -14.62 2.08
N LEU A 90 -16.51 -13.51 2.30
CA LEU A 90 -17.96 -13.43 2.13
C LEU A 90 -18.39 -13.29 0.67
N ASN A 91 -17.58 -12.67 -0.18
CA ASN A 91 -17.98 -12.30 -1.55
C ASN A 91 -17.33 -13.15 -2.65
N TYR A 92 -16.19 -13.80 -2.39
CA TYR A 92 -15.42 -14.49 -3.42
C TYR A 92 -16.08 -15.79 -3.91
N GLN A 93 -16.23 -15.89 -5.23
CA GLN A 93 -16.57 -17.10 -5.98
C GLN A 93 -15.36 -17.58 -6.80
N PRO A 94 -15.28 -18.88 -7.13
CA PRO A 94 -14.30 -19.36 -8.10
C PRO A 94 -14.30 -18.50 -9.37
N GLU A 95 -13.11 -18.22 -9.90
CA GLU A 95 -12.85 -17.35 -11.07
C GLU A 95 -12.97 -15.84 -10.83
N ASP A 96 -13.35 -15.38 -9.63
CA ASP A 96 -13.30 -13.95 -9.30
C ASP A 96 -11.85 -13.43 -9.27
N GLU A 97 -11.67 -12.18 -9.67
CA GLU A 97 -10.37 -11.50 -9.59
C GLU A 97 -10.28 -10.66 -8.33
N ILE A 98 -9.13 -10.68 -7.66
CA ILE A 98 -8.86 -9.85 -6.48
C ILE A 98 -7.84 -8.77 -6.85
N TYR A 99 -8.22 -7.51 -6.64
CA TYR A 99 -7.33 -6.35 -6.77
C TYR A 99 -7.16 -5.71 -5.40
N LEU A 100 -5.93 -5.43 -5.02
CA LEU A 100 -5.61 -4.83 -3.73
C LEU A 100 -4.87 -3.51 -3.94
N PHE A 101 -5.36 -2.42 -3.37
CA PHE A 101 -4.78 -1.09 -3.45
C PHE A 101 -4.48 -0.56 -2.06
N GLY A 102 -3.32 0.07 -1.89
CA GLY A 102 -3.09 0.84 -0.69
C GLY A 102 -1.99 1.88 -0.78
N PHE A 103 -2.09 2.88 0.08
CA PHE A 103 -1.10 3.94 0.25
C PHE A 103 -0.50 3.90 1.66
N SER A 104 0.80 4.07 1.81
CA SER A 104 1.47 4.19 3.12
C SER A 104 1.23 2.97 4.01
N ARG A 105 0.58 3.14 5.17
CA ARG A 105 0.13 2.04 6.04
C ARG A 105 -1.04 1.25 5.44
N GLY A 106 -1.85 1.85 4.57
CA GLY A 106 -2.83 1.12 3.78
C GLY A 106 -2.17 0.13 2.81
N ALA A 107 -1.02 0.51 2.22
CA ALA A 107 -0.19 -0.41 1.43
C ALA A 107 0.35 -1.57 2.30
N TYR A 108 0.75 -1.29 3.53
CA TYR A 108 1.11 -2.34 4.50
C TYR A 108 -0.08 -3.29 4.76
N THR A 109 -1.28 -2.74 4.98
CA THR A 109 -2.51 -3.51 5.23
C THR A 109 -2.78 -4.49 4.09
N VAL A 110 -2.79 -4.02 2.85
CA VAL A 110 -3.08 -4.90 1.69
C VAL A 110 -1.95 -5.90 1.42
N ARG A 111 -0.70 -5.56 1.72
CA ARG A 111 0.41 -6.54 1.66
C ARG A 111 0.25 -7.63 2.72
N CYS A 112 -0.16 -7.27 3.93
CA CYS A 112 -0.45 -8.25 4.98
C CYS A 112 -1.66 -9.12 4.64
N LEU A 113 -2.71 -8.53 4.08
CA LEU A 113 -3.87 -9.25 3.58
C LEU A 113 -3.47 -10.28 2.51
N ALA A 114 -2.66 -9.88 1.54
CA ALA A 114 -2.14 -10.79 0.53
C ALA A 114 -1.31 -11.93 1.14
N GLY A 115 -0.49 -11.62 2.15
CA GLY A 115 0.27 -12.61 2.91
C GLY A 115 -0.62 -13.60 3.69
N LEU A 116 -1.69 -13.10 4.33
CA LEU A 116 -2.67 -13.92 5.05
C LEU A 116 -3.38 -14.89 4.10
N ILE A 117 -3.83 -14.39 2.94
CA ILE A 117 -4.47 -15.20 1.89
C ILE A 117 -3.51 -16.30 1.39
N TYR A 118 -2.24 -15.96 1.16
CA TYR A 118 -1.25 -16.94 0.73
C TYR A 118 -0.97 -18.00 1.81
N ASN A 119 -0.85 -17.56 3.07
CA ASN A 119 -0.51 -18.43 4.19
C ASN A 119 -1.66 -19.39 4.52
N CYS A 120 -2.81 -18.85 4.90
CA CYS A 120 -3.94 -19.60 5.45
C CYS A 120 -5.02 -19.94 4.40
N GLY A 121 -4.85 -19.50 3.15
CA GLY A 121 -5.88 -19.53 2.12
C GLY A 121 -6.87 -18.39 2.28
N LEU A 122 -7.85 -18.31 1.38
CA LEU A 122 -9.09 -17.57 1.60
C LEU A 122 -10.13 -18.53 2.14
N LEU A 123 -10.72 -18.23 3.30
CA LEU A 123 -11.69 -19.11 3.94
C LEU A 123 -12.97 -19.23 3.13
N TYR A 124 -13.59 -20.41 3.19
CA TYR A 124 -14.96 -20.57 2.74
C TYR A 124 -15.92 -19.82 3.67
N ARG A 125 -17.06 -19.39 3.12
CA ARG A 125 -18.02 -18.49 3.78
C ARG A 125 -18.55 -19.08 5.10
N GLU A 126 -18.73 -20.38 5.18
CA GLU A 126 -19.19 -21.11 6.36
C GLU A 126 -18.16 -21.12 7.52
N PHE A 127 -16.88 -20.87 7.22
CA PHE A 127 -15.79 -20.90 8.19
C PHE A 127 -15.29 -19.52 8.61
N ILE A 128 -16.03 -18.43 8.34
CA ILE A 128 -15.62 -17.06 8.72
C ILE A 128 -15.36 -16.87 10.23
N ARG A 129 -15.86 -17.75 11.09
CA ARG A 129 -15.55 -17.75 12.53
C ARG A 129 -14.09 -18.15 12.83
N GLN A 130 -13.38 -18.71 11.85
CA GLN A 130 -11.97 -19.09 11.94
C GLN A 130 -11.01 -17.96 11.53
N ILE A 131 -11.51 -16.79 11.11
CA ILE A 131 -10.65 -15.65 10.74
C ILE A 131 -9.64 -15.30 11.85
N PRO A 132 -10.03 -15.18 13.14
CA PRO A 132 -9.06 -14.88 14.19
C PRO A 132 -7.94 -15.93 14.29
N LYS A 133 -8.27 -17.22 14.08
CA LYS A 133 -7.28 -18.30 14.10
C LYS A 133 -6.37 -18.26 12.87
N ALA A 134 -6.92 -17.97 11.70
CA ALA A 134 -6.13 -17.77 10.48
C ALA A 134 -5.13 -16.63 10.67
N TYR A 135 -5.58 -15.54 11.31
CA TYR A 135 -4.77 -14.37 11.58
C TYR A 135 -3.67 -14.63 12.61
N GLU A 136 -3.99 -15.37 13.68
CA GLU A 136 -3.01 -15.83 14.68
C GLU A 136 -1.89 -16.67 14.03
N ILE A 137 -2.24 -17.70 13.25
CA ILE A 137 -1.27 -18.51 12.48
C ILE A 137 -0.42 -17.60 11.58
N TYR A 138 -1.04 -16.65 10.89
CA TYR A 138 -0.33 -15.71 10.04
C TYR A 138 0.58 -14.74 10.80
N ARG A 139 0.28 -14.38 12.06
CA ARG A 139 1.10 -13.45 12.84
C ARG A 139 2.22 -14.14 13.61
N GLU A 140 2.05 -15.41 13.97
CA GLU A 140 3.05 -16.25 14.65
C GLU A 140 4.03 -16.90 13.66
N LYS A 141 4.58 -16.11 12.74
CA LYS A 141 5.44 -16.59 11.64
C LYS A 141 6.80 -17.12 12.11
N GLN A 142 7.17 -16.89 13.37
CA GLN A 142 8.40 -17.41 13.95
C GLN A 142 8.36 -18.93 14.10
N ASP A 143 7.17 -19.52 14.22
CA ASP A 143 7.00 -20.97 14.14
C ASP A 143 7.04 -21.42 12.66
N PRO A 144 8.03 -22.24 12.25
CA PRO A 144 8.10 -22.76 10.89
C PRO A 144 6.85 -23.55 10.46
N ASN A 145 6.09 -24.11 11.41
CA ASN A 145 4.82 -24.79 11.11
C ASN A 145 3.72 -23.83 10.66
N ASN A 146 3.82 -22.54 11.04
CA ASN A 146 2.88 -21.49 10.69
C ASN A 146 3.24 -20.77 9.37
N ALA A 147 4.40 -21.04 8.79
CA ALA A 147 4.79 -20.52 7.48
C ALA A 147 3.93 -21.10 6.34
N PRO A 148 3.90 -20.52 5.12
CA PRO A 148 2.97 -20.93 4.05
C PRO A 148 3.06 -22.40 3.59
N ASN A 149 4.22 -23.02 3.81
CA ASN A 149 4.52 -24.43 3.54
C ASN A 149 4.67 -25.27 4.83
N GLY A 150 4.41 -24.67 5.99
CA GLY A 150 4.42 -25.33 7.28
C GLY A 150 3.13 -26.11 7.52
N LYS A 151 3.21 -27.10 8.42
CA LYS A 151 2.11 -28.04 8.69
C LYS A 151 0.82 -27.34 9.13
N ASN A 152 0.89 -26.40 10.07
CA ASN A 152 -0.30 -25.73 10.61
C ASN A 152 -1.01 -24.91 9.53
N ALA A 153 -0.27 -24.16 8.72
CA ALA A 153 -0.85 -23.35 7.64
C ALA A 153 -1.46 -24.22 6.53
N ILE A 154 -0.79 -25.33 6.15
CA ILE A 154 -1.31 -26.28 5.17
C ILE A 154 -2.59 -26.94 5.66
N ASP A 155 -2.58 -27.51 6.87
CA ASP A 155 -3.73 -28.21 7.43
C ASP A 155 -4.93 -27.27 7.58
N PHE A 156 -4.69 -26.07 8.13
CA PHE A 156 -5.72 -25.05 8.29
C PHE A 156 -6.34 -24.65 6.96
N ARG A 157 -5.50 -24.40 5.94
CA ARG A 157 -5.97 -24.04 4.60
C ARG A 157 -6.76 -25.16 3.95
N ASN A 158 -6.30 -26.41 4.05
CA ASN A 158 -7.00 -27.57 3.48
C ASN A 158 -8.35 -27.81 4.15
N GLN A 159 -8.46 -27.51 5.45
CA GLN A 159 -9.68 -27.71 6.21
C GLN A 159 -10.70 -26.59 6.00
N TYR A 160 -10.27 -25.32 5.95
CA TYR A 160 -11.19 -24.18 6.05
C TYR A 160 -11.23 -23.27 4.83
N GLY A 161 -10.34 -23.43 3.86
CA GLY A 161 -10.24 -22.49 2.75
C GLY A 161 -9.61 -23.06 1.48
N ARG A 162 -9.11 -22.14 0.66
CA ARG A 162 -8.44 -22.45 -0.62
C ARG A 162 -7.37 -21.43 -0.94
N ARG A 163 -6.33 -21.82 -1.68
CA ARG A 163 -5.45 -20.83 -2.31
C ARG A 163 -6.22 -20.13 -3.43
N VAL A 164 -6.14 -18.80 -3.46
CA VAL A 164 -6.74 -17.98 -4.51
C VAL A 164 -5.65 -17.05 -5.07
N PRO A 165 -5.60 -16.85 -6.39
CA PRO A 165 -4.68 -15.88 -6.98
C PRO A 165 -5.14 -14.46 -6.67
N ILE A 166 -4.18 -13.54 -6.57
CA ILE A 166 -4.42 -12.11 -6.49
C ILE A 166 -4.00 -11.52 -7.83
N LYS A 167 -4.96 -10.88 -8.52
CA LYS A 167 -4.77 -10.35 -9.87
C LYS A 167 -3.77 -9.19 -9.87
N ALA A 168 -3.92 -8.28 -8.92
CA ALA A 168 -2.97 -7.18 -8.74
C ALA A 168 -2.83 -6.77 -7.27
N LEU A 169 -1.60 -6.49 -6.86
CA LEU A 169 -1.25 -5.81 -5.62
C LEU A 169 -0.62 -4.46 -5.96
N CYS A 170 -1.32 -3.37 -5.68
CA CYS A 170 -1.02 -2.02 -6.10
C CYS A 170 -0.70 -1.17 -4.87
N CYS A 171 0.52 -0.67 -4.76
CA CYS A 171 0.98 0.08 -3.61
C CYS A 171 1.55 1.45 -4.01
N TRP A 172 1.12 2.48 -3.30
CA TRP A 172 1.82 3.76 -3.25
C TRP A 172 2.62 3.81 -1.95
N ASP A 173 3.92 3.90 -2.09
CA ASP A 173 4.89 4.23 -1.03
C ASP A 173 4.68 3.50 0.31
N THR A 174 4.78 2.17 0.31
CA THR A 174 4.57 1.33 1.51
C THR A 174 5.47 1.75 2.67
N VAL A 175 4.85 2.05 3.82
CA VAL A 175 5.52 2.31 5.10
C VAL A 175 5.10 1.24 6.11
N ALA A 176 6.07 0.45 6.59
CA ALA A 176 5.85 -0.62 7.56
C ALA A 176 6.19 -0.24 9.01
N SER A 177 6.68 0.97 9.24
CA SER A 177 7.02 1.43 10.58
C SER A 177 5.75 1.58 11.44
N LEU A 178 5.74 0.89 12.57
CA LEU A 178 4.80 1.15 13.65
C LEU A 178 5.19 2.48 14.32
N GLY A 179 4.83 3.59 13.68
CA GLY A 179 4.87 4.91 14.32
C GLY A 179 6.26 5.40 14.71
N ILE A 180 6.24 6.59 15.31
CA ILE A 180 7.39 7.44 15.55
C ILE A 180 8.20 6.86 16.72
N PRO A 181 9.55 6.80 16.64
CA PRO A 181 10.37 6.36 17.77
C PRO A 181 10.01 7.14 19.02
N ASP A 182 9.62 6.44 20.08
CA ASP A 182 9.65 6.83 21.50
C ASP A 182 9.63 8.33 21.81
N ILE A 183 8.69 9.10 21.24
CA ILE A 183 8.53 10.53 21.62
C ILE A 183 8.11 10.64 23.08
N VAL A 184 7.44 9.63 23.60
CA VAL A 184 7.03 9.57 25.00
C VAL A 184 7.97 8.59 25.70
N HIS A 185 9.07 9.12 26.24
CA HIS A 185 10.00 8.39 27.12
C HIS A 185 9.31 7.67 28.31
N SER A 186 8.01 7.94 28.56
CA SER A 186 7.18 7.28 29.57
C SER A 186 6.29 6.14 29.06
N LEU A 187 6.22 5.88 27.76
CA LEU A 187 5.49 4.76 27.17
C LEU A 187 6.52 3.82 26.54
N HIS A 188 7.04 2.90 27.34
CA HIS A 188 7.85 1.79 26.84
C HIS A 188 6.98 0.97 25.87
N LEU A 189 7.04 1.28 24.58
CA LEU A 189 6.47 0.41 23.57
C LEU A 189 7.35 -0.84 23.52
N ASP A 190 6.80 -1.97 23.97
CA ASP A 190 7.48 -3.26 23.98
C ASP A 190 8.12 -3.53 22.62
N GLU A 191 9.44 -3.77 22.59
CA GLU A 191 10.19 -4.20 21.39
C GLU A 191 9.49 -5.39 20.68
N LYS A 192 8.82 -6.25 21.46
CA LYS A 192 8.02 -7.38 21.00
C LYS A 192 6.82 -6.99 20.13
N LEU A 193 6.17 -5.85 20.41
CA LEU A 193 5.09 -5.34 19.57
C LEU A 193 5.66 -4.91 18.22
N ASN A 194 6.81 -4.26 18.19
CA ASN A 194 7.48 -3.91 16.92
C ASN A 194 7.89 -5.15 16.12
N GLU A 195 8.39 -6.21 16.77
CA GLU A 195 8.72 -7.47 16.10
C GLU A 195 7.52 -8.18 15.47
N ARG A 196 6.35 -8.17 16.13
CA ARG A 196 5.13 -8.85 15.62
C ARG A 196 4.60 -8.25 14.31
N TYR A 197 4.78 -6.95 14.09
CA TYR A 197 4.24 -6.24 12.94
C TYR A 197 5.28 -5.86 11.90
N ARG A 198 6.58 -5.97 12.20
CA ARG A 198 7.62 -5.87 11.17
C ARG A 198 7.38 -6.91 10.08
N PHE A 199 7.57 -6.51 8.84
CA PHE A 199 7.68 -7.49 7.76
C PHE A 199 8.93 -8.34 8.04
N TYR A 200 8.72 -9.61 8.40
CA TYR A 200 9.81 -10.59 8.50
C TYR A 200 10.44 -10.81 7.12
N ASP A 201 9.60 -10.78 6.10
CA ASP A 201 9.96 -10.96 4.70
C ASP A 201 9.10 -10.00 3.86
N SER A 202 9.75 -9.18 3.04
CA SER A 202 9.10 -8.24 2.11
C SER A 202 8.84 -8.88 0.74
N THR A 203 9.06 -10.19 0.63
CA THR A 203 8.84 -10.99 -0.57
C THR A 203 7.35 -11.06 -0.95
N ILE A 204 7.07 -10.72 -2.19
CA ILE A 204 5.77 -10.86 -2.84
C ILE A 204 5.51 -12.33 -3.05
N ASN A 205 4.36 -12.81 -2.57
CA ASN A 205 4.04 -14.23 -2.67
C ASN A 205 3.74 -14.65 -4.13
N PRO A 206 3.99 -15.92 -4.51
CA PRO A 206 3.83 -16.39 -5.89
C PRO A 206 2.38 -16.46 -6.38
N THR A 207 1.38 -16.30 -5.51
CA THR A 207 -0.03 -16.25 -5.93
C THR A 207 -0.46 -14.87 -6.41
N ILE A 208 0.39 -13.84 -6.26
CA ILE A 208 0.18 -12.52 -6.85
C ILE A 208 0.67 -12.55 -8.30
N GLU A 209 -0.23 -12.27 -9.25
CA GLU A 209 0.07 -12.21 -10.68
C GLU A 209 0.93 -10.98 -11.03
N LYS A 210 0.53 -9.80 -10.55
CA LYS A 210 1.27 -8.54 -10.71
C LYS A 210 1.30 -7.74 -9.42
N ALA A 211 2.48 -7.23 -9.07
CA ALA A 211 2.67 -6.33 -7.95
C ALA A 211 3.27 -5.02 -8.46
N PHE A 212 2.55 -3.92 -8.29
CA PHE A 212 2.94 -2.58 -8.69
C PHE A 212 3.27 -1.75 -7.46
N HIS A 213 4.42 -1.08 -7.45
CA HIS A 213 4.82 -0.22 -6.33
C HIS A 213 5.38 1.11 -6.86
N ALA A 214 4.62 2.18 -6.68
CA ALA A 214 5.08 3.55 -6.88
C ALA A 214 5.81 4.02 -5.61
N VAL A 215 7.06 4.47 -5.74
CA VAL A 215 7.93 4.81 -4.61
C VAL A 215 8.37 6.27 -4.69
N ALA A 216 8.29 7.00 -3.57
CA ALA A 216 8.80 8.37 -3.48
C ALA A 216 10.33 8.37 -3.40
N ILE A 217 11.00 9.04 -4.35
CA ILE A 217 12.48 9.10 -4.40
C ILE A 217 13.07 10.12 -3.44
N ASP A 218 12.34 11.22 -3.16
CA ASP A 218 12.89 12.34 -2.40
C ASP A 218 12.50 12.32 -0.92
N GLU A 219 11.70 11.35 -0.46
CA GLU A 219 11.31 11.27 0.94
C GLU A 219 12.52 11.10 1.88
N ILE A 220 12.56 11.91 2.94
CA ILE A 220 13.70 11.97 3.88
C ILE A 220 13.33 11.63 5.32
N SER A 221 12.05 11.51 5.67
CA SER A 221 11.62 11.27 7.04
C SER A 221 11.85 9.79 7.38
N LYS A 222 12.66 9.49 8.40
CA LYS A 222 12.95 8.10 8.80
C LYS A 222 11.69 7.33 9.22
N VAL A 223 10.67 8.02 9.72
CA VAL A 223 9.37 7.41 10.02
C VAL A 223 8.63 6.91 8.78
N PHE A 224 8.97 7.43 7.59
CA PHE A 224 8.43 7.00 6.31
C PHE A 224 9.48 6.22 5.51
N ASP A 225 10.32 5.42 6.18
CA ASP A 225 11.21 4.53 5.45
C ASP A 225 10.40 3.50 4.66
N VAL A 226 10.77 3.33 3.38
CA VAL A 226 9.98 2.52 2.45
C VAL A 226 10.30 1.06 2.61
N THR A 227 9.25 0.25 2.68
CA THR A 227 9.40 -1.20 2.50
C THR A 227 9.26 -1.52 1.02
N LEU A 228 10.37 -1.76 0.34
CA LEU A 228 10.35 -2.19 -1.07
C LEU A 228 9.72 -3.58 -1.25
N MET A 229 9.28 -3.88 -2.46
CA MET A 229 8.80 -5.22 -2.82
C MET A 229 9.97 -6.09 -3.24
N ARG A 230 10.14 -7.25 -2.59
CA ARG A 230 11.11 -8.26 -3.03
C ARG A 230 10.38 -9.30 -3.87
N PRO A 231 10.90 -9.73 -5.01
CA PRO A 231 10.25 -10.76 -5.81
C PRO A 231 10.50 -12.16 -5.21
N HIS A 232 9.57 -13.11 -5.43
CA HIS A 232 9.71 -14.48 -4.92
C HIS A 232 10.82 -15.28 -5.60
N SER A 233 10.97 -15.08 -6.92
CA SER A 233 11.90 -15.84 -7.74
C SER A 233 13.29 -15.22 -7.69
N THR A 234 14.34 -16.05 -7.68
CA THR A 234 15.72 -15.60 -7.89
C THR A 234 16.03 -15.32 -9.37
N HIS A 235 15.13 -15.69 -10.30
CA HIS A 235 15.30 -15.45 -11.73
C HIS A 235 14.80 -14.06 -12.15
N ILE A 236 15.73 -13.19 -12.53
CA ILE A 236 15.51 -11.77 -12.90
C ILE A 236 14.32 -11.57 -13.85
N ARG A 237 14.12 -12.42 -14.86
CA ARG A 237 12.99 -12.29 -15.79
C ARG A 237 11.64 -12.45 -15.08
N GLN A 238 11.49 -13.50 -14.27
CA GLN A 238 10.27 -13.74 -13.50
C GLN A 238 10.06 -12.67 -12.43
N GLN A 239 11.14 -12.12 -11.87
CA GLN A 239 11.08 -10.97 -10.97
C GLN A 239 10.46 -9.76 -11.65
N LYS A 240 10.98 -9.36 -12.83
CA LYS A 240 10.49 -8.22 -13.60
C LYS A 240 9.07 -8.44 -14.14
N GLU A 241 8.70 -9.68 -14.40
CA GLU A 241 7.34 -10.04 -14.81
C GLU A 241 6.36 -9.94 -13.63
N GLN A 242 6.75 -10.27 -12.40
CA GLN A 242 5.85 -10.23 -11.24
C GLN A 242 5.81 -8.88 -10.54
N VAL A 243 6.98 -8.26 -10.30
CA VAL A 243 7.13 -7.03 -9.51
C VAL A 243 7.58 -5.88 -10.40
N VAL A 244 6.75 -4.85 -10.49
CA VAL A 244 7.02 -3.60 -11.20
C VAL A 244 7.10 -2.48 -10.17
N GLN A 245 8.33 -2.15 -9.77
CA GLN A 245 8.62 -1.09 -8.81
C GLN A 245 9.23 0.11 -9.53
N VAL A 246 8.60 1.27 -9.39
CA VAL A 246 8.92 2.49 -10.11
C VAL A 246 9.04 3.66 -9.15
N TRP A 247 10.11 4.44 -9.28
CA TRP A 247 10.40 5.60 -8.46
C TRP A 247 9.87 6.88 -9.12
N PHE A 248 9.17 7.71 -8.33
CA PHE A 248 8.51 8.94 -8.72
C PHE A 248 9.11 10.14 -7.98
N PRO A 249 9.08 11.35 -8.58
CA PRO A 249 9.62 12.56 -7.97
C PRO A 249 8.77 13.01 -6.78
N GLY A 250 9.43 13.60 -5.78
CA GLY A 250 8.78 14.14 -4.58
C GLY A 250 8.85 13.22 -3.36
N GLY A 251 8.26 13.69 -2.26
CA GLY A 251 8.13 12.98 -0.99
C GLY A 251 6.90 12.06 -0.93
N HIS A 252 6.58 11.54 0.25
CA HIS A 252 5.50 10.56 0.47
C HIS A 252 4.13 11.00 -0.10
N GLY A 253 3.71 12.25 0.19
CA GLY A 253 2.46 12.83 -0.31
C GLY A 253 2.46 13.10 -1.82
N CYS A 254 3.64 13.32 -2.42
CA CYS A 254 3.80 13.50 -3.86
C CYS A 254 3.61 12.20 -4.66
N VAL A 255 3.50 11.05 -4.00
CA VAL A 255 3.18 9.76 -4.63
C VAL A 255 1.82 9.24 -4.18
N GLY A 256 1.45 9.47 -2.92
CA GLY A 256 0.17 9.02 -2.37
C GLY A 256 -1.01 9.97 -2.52
N GLY A 257 -0.78 11.24 -2.82
CA GLY A 257 -1.82 12.27 -2.81
C GLY A 257 -2.13 12.79 -1.39
N GLY A 258 -3.31 13.40 -1.24
CA GLY A 258 -3.74 14.01 0.04
C GLY A 258 -3.42 15.50 0.17
N SER A 259 -2.82 16.13 -0.85
CA SER A 259 -2.49 17.55 -0.85
C SER A 259 -2.68 18.16 -2.23
N GLN A 260 -3.46 19.24 -2.32
CA GLN A 260 -3.64 19.98 -3.57
C GLN A 260 -2.32 20.59 -4.07
N LYS A 261 -1.46 21.05 -3.15
CA LYS A 261 -0.18 21.70 -3.49
C LYS A 261 0.76 20.76 -4.25
N GLU A 262 0.71 19.47 -3.93
CA GLU A 262 1.60 18.45 -4.47
C GLU A 262 0.89 17.56 -5.52
N SER A 263 -0.36 17.89 -5.83
CA SER A 263 -1.25 17.09 -6.69
C SER A 263 -0.62 16.76 -8.05
N GLY A 264 0.06 17.72 -8.67
CA GLY A 264 0.72 17.49 -9.96
C GLY A 264 1.76 16.37 -9.94
N LEU A 265 2.48 16.15 -8.83
CA LEU A 265 3.40 15.01 -8.72
C LEU A 265 2.62 13.71 -8.47
N SER A 266 1.64 13.75 -7.56
CA SER A 266 0.87 12.55 -7.20
C SER A 266 -0.03 12.05 -8.34
N ASP A 267 -0.49 12.94 -9.20
CA ASP A 267 -1.30 12.61 -10.37
C ASP A 267 -0.49 11.81 -11.39
N GLY A 268 0.82 12.05 -11.49
CA GLY A 268 1.71 11.21 -12.29
C GLY A 268 1.75 9.76 -11.79
N ALA A 269 1.86 9.57 -10.48
CA ALA A 269 1.83 8.23 -9.86
C ALA A 269 0.44 7.56 -9.94
N LEU A 270 -0.64 8.35 -9.90
CA LEU A 270 -2.01 7.86 -10.08
C LEU A 270 -2.23 7.33 -11.50
N LEU A 271 -1.90 8.15 -12.51
CA LEU A 271 -2.11 7.80 -13.91
C LEU A 271 -1.30 6.57 -14.31
N TRP A 272 -0.06 6.47 -13.85
CA TRP A 272 0.75 5.27 -14.03
C TRP A 272 0.04 4.04 -13.44
N MET A 273 -0.41 4.09 -12.19
CA MET A 273 -1.09 2.95 -11.58
C MET A 273 -2.38 2.57 -12.33
N MET A 274 -3.16 3.56 -12.76
CA MET A 274 -4.37 3.36 -13.57
C MET A 274 -4.06 2.61 -14.86
N GLU A 275 -3.04 3.05 -15.60
CA GLU A 275 -2.60 2.39 -16.83
C GLU A 275 -2.24 0.91 -16.59
N GLN A 276 -1.54 0.61 -15.49
CA GLN A 276 -1.17 -0.76 -15.15
C GLN A 276 -2.38 -1.66 -14.87
N VAL A 277 -3.40 -1.17 -14.16
CA VAL A 277 -4.57 -1.99 -13.83
C VAL A 277 -5.60 -2.04 -14.96
N GLU A 278 -5.71 -0.99 -15.78
CA GLU A 278 -6.49 -0.99 -17.04
C GLU A 278 -5.94 -2.06 -17.99
N ALA A 279 -4.61 -2.18 -18.11
CA ALA A 279 -3.97 -3.23 -18.91
C ALA A 279 -4.26 -4.66 -18.41
N LEU A 280 -4.58 -4.82 -17.11
CA LEU A 280 -5.02 -6.10 -16.52
C LEU A 280 -6.54 -6.33 -16.63
N GLY A 281 -7.27 -5.34 -17.14
CA GLY A 281 -8.70 -5.41 -17.39
C GLY A 281 -9.58 -4.81 -16.29
N LEU A 282 -9.04 -4.05 -15.34
CA LEU A 282 -9.87 -3.27 -14.40
C LEU A 282 -10.48 -2.08 -15.15
N ALA A 283 -11.81 -1.94 -15.13
CA ALA A 283 -12.47 -0.85 -15.85
C ALA A 283 -12.53 0.40 -14.97
N LEU A 284 -12.08 1.52 -15.54
CA LEU A 284 -12.02 2.82 -14.90
C LEU A 284 -12.74 3.87 -15.76
N ASP A 285 -13.32 4.86 -15.10
CA ASP A 285 -13.82 6.10 -15.70
C ASP A 285 -13.31 7.29 -14.89
N LYS A 286 -12.32 7.98 -15.48
CA LYS A 286 -11.59 9.09 -14.87
C LYS A 286 -12.48 10.33 -14.70
N SER A 287 -13.64 10.40 -15.36
CA SER A 287 -14.58 11.52 -15.24
C SER A 287 -15.27 11.59 -13.87
N TYR A 288 -15.30 10.50 -13.11
CA TYR A 288 -15.83 10.46 -11.74
C TYR A 288 -14.86 11.02 -10.69
N ILE A 289 -13.60 11.28 -11.05
CA ILE A 289 -12.63 11.86 -10.13
C ILE A 289 -13.02 13.33 -9.91
N GLN A 290 -13.33 13.68 -8.66
CA GLN A 290 -13.88 15.00 -8.32
C GLN A 290 -12.92 16.16 -8.58
N HIS A 291 -11.61 15.87 -8.65
CA HIS A 291 -10.57 16.84 -8.92
C HIS A 291 -9.91 16.51 -10.25
N GLU A 292 -9.63 17.53 -11.05
CA GLU A 292 -8.90 17.33 -12.29
C GLU A 292 -7.53 16.71 -12.00
N VAL A 293 -7.18 15.70 -12.81
CA VAL A 293 -5.90 14.98 -12.73
C VAL A 293 -4.95 15.63 -13.73
N HIS A 294 -3.98 16.39 -13.23
CA HIS A 294 -3.05 17.20 -14.03
C HIS A 294 -1.60 16.89 -13.65
N PRO A 295 -1.01 15.82 -14.18
CA PRO A 295 0.37 15.46 -13.87
C PRO A 295 1.32 16.61 -14.27
N ASN A 296 2.14 17.06 -13.32
CA ASN A 296 3.15 18.08 -13.52
C ASN A 296 4.43 17.66 -12.78
N CYS A 297 5.38 17.09 -13.52
CA CYS A 297 6.65 16.62 -12.97
C CYS A 297 7.56 17.74 -12.45
N SER A 298 7.30 19.00 -12.81
CA SER A 298 8.08 20.18 -12.38
C SER A 298 7.43 20.91 -11.21
N ALA A 299 6.29 20.43 -10.69
CA ALA A 299 5.62 21.04 -9.54
C ALA A 299 6.53 21.11 -8.30
N SER A 300 6.47 22.21 -7.56
CA SER A 300 7.22 22.36 -6.31
C SER A 300 6.64 21.47 -5.22
N PHE A 301 7.49 20.90 -4.36
CA PHE A 301 7.05 20.19 -3.16
C PHE A 301 7.90 20.59 -1.96
N ASP A 302 7.37 20.37 -0.76
CA ASP A 302 8.05 20.69 0.49
C ASP A 302 8.70 19.42 1.06
N ASN A 303 10.03 19.30 0.90
CA ASN A 303 10.78 18.15 1.40
C ASN A 303 11.26 18.33 2.85
N THR A 304 10.52 19.07 3.68
CA THR A 304 10.83 19.23 5.11
C THR A 304 10.05 18.22 5.95
N SER A 305 10.76 17.44 6.75
CA SER A 305 10.11 16.62 7.78
C SER A 305 9.59 17.54 8.88
N LYS A 306 8.26 17.63 9.02
CA LYS A 306 7.61 18.45 10.04
C LYS A 306 7.36 17.66 11.32
N TRP A 307 7.18 18.36 12.44
CA TRP A 307 6.75 17.73 13.68
C TRP A 307 5.34 17.11 13.51
N PRO A 308 5.07 15.91 14.06
CA PRO A 308 5.94 15.10 14.93
C PRO A 308 6.89 14.12 14.20
N PHE A 309 6.86 14.06 12.86
CA PHE A 309 7.61 13.08 12.06
C PHE A 309 9.13 13.28 12.09
N ASN A 310 9.59 14.50 12.37
CA ASN A 310 11.01 14.83 12.46
C ASN A 310 11.72 14.25 13.69
N VAL A 311 11.00 13.75 14.71
CA VAL A 311 11.61 13.26 15.95
C VAL A 311 12.45 12.00 15.74
N ALA A 312 12.14 11.20 14.71
CA ALA A 312 12.98 10.07 14.30
C ALA A 312 14.27 10.48 13.58
N GLY A 313 14.41 11.77 13.24
CA GLY A 313 15.44 12.28 12.35
C GLY A 313 15.12 12.09 10.87
N THR A 314 16.05 12.55 10.02
CA THR A 314 15.95 12.47 8.57
C THR A 314 17.11 11.68 7.96
N ALA A 315 16.83 10.95 6.89
CA ALA A 315 17.81 10.27 6.04
C ALA A 315 17.22 10.14 4.62
N PRO A 316 17.95 10.53 3.56
CA PRO A 316 17.55 10.22 2.20
C PRO A 316 17.38 8.71 2.02
N ARG A 317 16.37 8.30 1.26
CA ARG A 317 16.18 6.90 0.91
C ARG A 317 17.35 6.33 0.14
N GLN A 318 17.51 5.02 0.20
CA GLN A 318 18.43 4.29 -0.68
C GLN A 318 17.70 3.86 -1.94
N PHE A 319 18.23 4.21 -3.10
CA PHE A 319 17.67 3.83 -4.39
C PHE A 319 18.08 2.40 -4.65
N GLU A 320 17.11 1.56 -4.98
CA GLU A 320 17.33 0.20 -5.42
C GLU A 320 16.74 0.03 -6.82
N GLY A 321 17.56 -0.52 -7.73
CA GLY A 321 17.25 -0.64 -9.15
C GLY A 321 18.28 0.04 -10.04
N ASP A 322 17.93 0.14 -11.31
CA ASP A 322 18.67 0.88 -12.33
C ASP A 322 17.81 2.02 -12.90
N VAL A 323 18.35 2.81 -13.83
CA VAL A 323 17.64 3.97 -14.43
C VAL A 323 16.28 3.60 -15.05
N SER A 324 16.07 2.33 -15.45
CA SER A 324 14.77 1.86 -15.96
C SER A 324 13.69 1.78 -14.87
N ASN A 325 14.07 1.75 -13.59
CA ASN A 325 13.14 1.85 -12.47
C ASN A 325 12.74 3.29 -12.14
N LEU A 326 13.30 4.31 -12.82
CA LEU A 326 12.85 5.69 -12.69
C LEU A 326 11.68 5.95 -13.64
N HIS A 327 10.60 6.50 -13.10
CA HIS A 327 9.53 7.01 -13.94
C HIS A 327 10.06 8.14 -14.83
N GLU A 328 9.47 8.32 -16.01
CA GLU A 328 9.87 9.39 -16.94
C GLU A 328 9.73 10.78 -16.32
N SER A 329 8.79 10.97 -15.39
CA SER A 329 8.66 12.21 -14.64
C SER A 329 9.89 12.55 -13.78
N VAL A 330 10.62 11.56 -13.24
CA VAL A 330 11.89 11.82 -12.54
C VAL A 330 12.95 12.31 -13.53
N LYS A 331 13.06 11.64 -14.68
CA LYS A 331 14.05 11.97 -15.71
C LYS A 331 13.81 13.36 -16.28
N ASN A 332 12.56 13.64 -16.66
CA ASN A 332 12.14 14.96 -17.14
C ASN A 332 12.44 16.05 -16.12
N ARG A 333 12.09 15.82 -14.85
CA ARG A 333 12.37 16.78 -13.76
C ARG A 333 13.86 17.00 -13.56
N TRP A 334 14.69 15.95 -13.66
CA TRP A 334 16.14 16.04 -13.51
C TRP A 334 16.80 16.83 -14.64
N THR A 335 16.26 16.72 -15.86
CA THR A 335 16.77 17.47 -17.03
C THR A 335 16.14 18.86 -17.22
N ASP A 336 15.14 19.23 -16.43
CA ASP A 336 14.44 20.51 -16.57
C ASP A 336 15.28 21.67 -16.00
N LEU A 337 15.92 22.39 -16.90
CA LEU A 337 16.77 23.56 -16.58
C LEU A 337 15.98 24.75 -16.01
N ASN A 338 14.64 24.73 -16.08
CA ASN A 338 13.81 25.81 -15.54
C ASN A 338 13.52 25.63 -14.04
N ILE A 339 13.83 24.47 -13.47
CA ILE A 339 13.67 24.22 -12.03
C ILE A 339 14.85 24.87 -11.28
N ASN A 340 14.53 25.77 -10.36
CA ASN A 340 15.53 26.47 -9.54
C ASN A 340 15.21 26.31 -8.04
N PRO A 341 16.11 25.72 -7.22
CA PRO A 341 17.41 25.14 -7.62
C PRO A 341 17.24 23.90 -8.52
N PRO A 342 18.24 23.56 -9.35
CA PRO A 342 18.21 22.36 -10.18
C PRO A 342 17.85 21.12 -9.36
N TYR A 343 16.97 20.29 -9.92
CA TYR A 343 16.53 19.09 -9.22
C TYR A 343 17.61 18.01 -9.28
N GLU A 344 18.27 17.78 -8.14
CA GLU A 344 19.22 16.70 -7.95
C GLU A 344 18.60 15.65 -7.02
N PRO A 345 18.06 14.53 -7.55
CA PRO A 345 17.61 13.44 -6.71
C PRO A 345 18.81 12.89 -5.95
N ARG A 346 18.88 13.19 -4.64
CA ARG A 346 20.05 12.96 -3.77
C ARG A 346 20.54 11.51 -3.78
N VAL A 347 19.66 10.61 -4.18
CA VAL A 347 19.89 9.17 -4.21
C VAL A 347 20.63 8.68 -5.47
N ILE A 348 20.53 9.43 -6.57
CA ILE A 348 21.16 9.06 -7.85
C ILE A 348 22.58 9.63 -7.96
N ALA A 349 22.80 10.85 -7.44
CA ALA A 349 24.08 11.56 -7.51
C ALA A 349 25.28 10.82 -6.86
N ARG A 350 25.04 9.79 -6.05
CA ARG A 350 26.09 8.98 -5.41
C ARG A 350 26.47 7.70 -6.14
N ARG A 351 25.77 7.31 -7.20
CA ARG A 351 25.95 6.01 -7.89
C ARG A 351 26.42 6.09 -9.34
N PHE A 352 26.36 7.26 -9.96
CA PHE A 352 26.70 7.46 -11.37
C PHE A 352 27.78 8.53 -11.61
N VAL A 353 28.54 8.88 -10.56
CA VAL A 353 29.75 9.70 -10.63
C VAL A 353 30.98 8.82 -10.48
#